data_AF-A0A3B0V2H2-F1
#
_entry.id   AF-A0A3B0V2H2-F1
#
_cell.length_a   1.000
_cell.length_b   1.000
_cell.length_c   1.000
_cell.angle_alpha   90.00
_cell.angle_beta   90.00
_cell.angle_gamma   90.00
#
_symmetry.space_group_name_H-M   'P 1'
#
loop_
_entity.id
_entity.type
_entity.pdbx_description
1 polymer ?
#
loop_
_entity_poly.entity_id
_entity_poly.type
_entity_poly.pdbx_seq_one_letter_code
_entity_poly.pdbx_strand_id
1 'polypeptide(L)'
;GQAKIKSIGNSFKLEWTGSSMDVVIASTSQPRVAQLQLKQTSWYRHLVQLHKAKGNTAFKVYATIFATALLLLLITGFILAWQVPRLRKLTFVATILGVTVFVAMILSS
;
A
#
# COMPACT_ATOMS: atom_id res chain seq x y z
N GLY A 1 -13.91 3.37 2.39
CA GLY A 1 -13.93 1.96 2.83
C GLY A 1 -14.32 1.08 1.67
N GLN A 2 -14.21 -0.23 1.81
CA GLN A 2 -14.71 -1.20 0.82
C GLN A 2 -15.63 -2.20 1.51
N ALA A 3 -16.79 -2.45 0.89
CA ALA A 3 -17.72 -3.48 1.31
C ALA A 3 -17.39 -4.79 0.60
N LYS A 4 -17.51 -5.91 1.32
CA LYS A 4 -17.37 -7.26 0.78
C LYS A 4 -18.40 -8.16 1.43
N ILE A 5 -19.10 -8.94 0.61
CA ILE A 5 -19.98 -10.00 1.07
C ILE A 5 -19.20 -11.31 1.02
N LYS A 6 -19.27 -12.11 2.08
CA LYS A 6 -18.71 -13.47 2.15
C LYS A 6 -19.83 -14.45 2.46
N SER A 7 -19.94 -15.51 1.66
CA SER A 7 -20.81 -16.65 1.97
C SER A 7 -20.04 -17.62 2.87
N ILE A 8 -20.68 -18.07 3.95
CA ILE A 8 -20.12 -19.06 4.88
C ILE A 8 -21.21 -20.13 5.07
N GLY A 9 -21.12 -21.21 4.30
CA GLY A 9 -22.22 -22.19 4.21
C GLY A 9 -23.51 -21.52 3.72
N ASN A 10 -24.61 -21.70 4.45
CA ASN A 10 -25.91 -21.05 4.20
C ASN A 10 -26.04 -19.65 4.82
N SER A 11 -24.96 -19.11 5.39
CA SER A 11 -24.95 -17.81 6.08
C SER A 11 -24.23 -16.76 5.25
N PHE A 12 -24.66 -15.51 5.35
CA PHE A 12 -23.96 -14.36 4.76
C PHE A 12 -23.29 -13.52 5.83
N LYS A 13 -22.10 -13.04 5.51
CA LYS A 13 -21.34 -12.07 6.32
C LYS A 13 -21.02 -10.85 5.46
N LEU A 14 -21.46 -9.68 5.89
CA LEU A 14 -21.10 -8.40 5.27
C LEU A 14 -19.96 -7.79 6.07
N GLU A 15 -18.84 -7.53 5.41
CA GLU A 15 -17.69 -6.85 5.99
C GLU A 15 -17.48 -5.53 5.27
N TRP A 16 -17.44 -4.43 6.00
CA TRP A 16 -16.97 -3.15 5.51
C TRP A 16 -15.66 -2.81 6.22
N THR A 17 -14.60 -2.60 5.46
CA THR A 17 -13.28 -2.24 5.99
C THR A 17 -12.97 -0.79 5.68
N GLY A 18 -12.76 0.01 6.72
CA GLY A 18 -12.44 1.43 6.66
C GLY A 18 -11.06 1.75 7.25
N SER A 19 -10.60 2.98 7.05
CA SER A 19 -9.33 3.45 7.62
C SER A 19 -9.41 3.66 9.13
N SER A 20 -10.58 4.01 9.65
CA SER A 20 -10.85 4.31 11.07
C SER A 20 -11.59 3.19 11.80
N MET A 21 -12.37 2.39 11.08
CA MET A 21 -13.24 1.38 11.67
C MET A 21 -13.56 0.27 10.68
N ASP A 22 -13.78 -0.93 11.21
CA ASP A 22 -14.34 -2.04 10.49
C ASP A 22 -15.73 -2.37 11.03
N VAL A 23 -16.66 -2.65 10.12
CA VAL A 23 -18.04 -3.03 10.43
C VAL A 23 -18.27 -4.42 9.89
N VAL A 24 -18.75 -5.32 10.75
CA VAL A 24 -19.08 -6.69 10.37
C VAL A 24 -20.51 -6.99 10.78
N ILE A 25 -21.31 -7.44 9.82
CA ILE A 25 -22.66 -7.94 10.04
C ILE A 25 -22.64 -9.44 9.76
N ALA A 26 -23.01 -10.25 10.75
CA ALA A 26 -23.07 -11.70 10.64
C ALA A 26 -24.43 -12.23 11.08
N SER A 27 -24.87 -13.34 10.48
CA SER A 27 -26.09 -14.05 10.88
C SER A 27 -25.85 -14.80 12.21
N THR A 28 -26.86 -14.87 13.08
CA THR A 28 -26.81 -15.68 14.31
C THR A 28 -27.56 -17.00 14.14
N SER A 29 -27.59 -17.84 15.17
CA SER A 29 -28.38 -19.08 15.20
C SER A 29 -29.90 -18.84 15.24
N GLN A 30 -30.34 -17.62 15.56
CA GLN A 30 -31.75 -17.26 15.60
C GLN A 30 -32.18 -16.64 14.26
N PRO A 31 -33.25 -17.15 13.61
CA PRO A 31 -33.75 -16.57 12.38
C PRO A 31 -34.19 -15.12 12.64
N ARG A 32 -33.79 -14.20 11.74
CA ARG A 32 -34.04 -12.75 11.80
C ARG A 32 -33.25 -11.96 12.84
N VAL A 33 -32.25 -12.56 13.50
CA VAL A 33 -31.31 -11.82 14.36
C VAL A 33 -29.95 -11.74 13.67
N ALA A 34 -29.41 -10.53 13.55
CA ALA A 34 -28.07 -10.28 13.03
C ALA A 34 -27.19 -9.67 14.11
N GLN A 35 -25.93 -10.09 14.15
CA GLN A 35 -24.93 -9.51 15.04
C GLN A 35 -24.15 -8.43 14.29
N LEU A 36 -24.12 -7.22 14.84
CA LEU A 36 -23.30 -6.11 14.39
C LEU A 36 -22.05 -6.00 15.27
N GLN A 37 -20.87 -6.13 14.67
CA GLN A 37 -19.59 -5.92 15.34
C GLN A 37 -18.92 -4.67 14.77
N LEU A 38 -18.63 -3.73 15.65
CA LEU A 38 -17.93 -2.48 15.34
C LEU A 38 -16.52 -2.57 15.93
N LYS A 39 -15.50 -2.59 15.07
CA LYS A 39 -14.11 -2.66 15.50
C LYS A 39 -13.39 -1.36 15.15
N GLN A 40 -13.08 -0.57 16.18
CA GLN A 40 -12.27 0.62 15.98
C GLN A 40 -10.83 0.25 15.64
N THR A 41 -10.25 1.00 14.72
CA THR A 41 -8.89 0.79 14.26
C THR A 41 -7.93 1.36 15.29
N SER A 42 -7.09 0.50 15.90
CA SER A 42 -5.99 0.97 16.75
C SER A 42 -4.97 1.76 15.93
N TRP A 43 -4.13 2.57 16.58
CA TRP A 43 -3.04 3.30 15.92
C TRP A 43 -2.17 2.39 15.02
N TYR A 44 -1.75 1.24 15.56
CA TYR A 44 -1.00 0.24 14.79
C TYR A 44 -1.78 -0.26 13.57
N ARG A 45 -3.06 -0.63 13.73
CA ARG A 45 -3.88 -1.08 12.61
C ARG A 45 -4.07 0.04 11.59
N HIS A 46 -4.15 1.30 12.02
CA HIS A 46 -4.28 2.45 11.13
C HIS A 46 -3.05 2.59 10.24
N LEU A 47 -1.84 2.55 10.82
CA LEU A 47 -0.58 2.54 10.06
C LEU A 47 -0.51 1.37 9.06
N VAL A 48 -0.93 0.17 9.47
CA VAL A 48 -1.00 -0.99 8.57
C VAL A 48 -2.00 -0.76 7.43
N GLN A 49 -3.15 -0.13 7.69
CA GLN A 49 -4.11 0.22 6.63
C GLN A 49 -3.55 1.28 5.68
N LEU A 50 -2.83 2.29 6.19
CA LEU A 50 -2.14 3.27 5.35
C LEU A 50 -1.12 2.58 4.42
N HIS A 51 -0.33 1.65 4.95
CA HIS A 51 0.63 0.85 4.17
C HIS A 51 -0.05 -0.02 3.10
N LYS A 52 -1.27 -0.53 3.37
CA LYS A 52 -2.11 -1.25 2.39
C LYS A 52 -2.85 -0.34 1.41
N ALA A 53 -2.47 0.94 1.30
CA ALA A 53 -3.11 1.96 0.48
C ALA A 53 -4.61 2.21 0.80
N LYS A 54 -5.06 1.82 2.01
CA LYS A 54 -6.42 2.04 2.51
C LYS A 54 -6.57 3.33 3.32
N GLY A 55 -5.63 4.26 3.17
CA GLY A 55 -5.71 5.59 3.77
C GLY A 55 -6.81 6.47 3.18
N ASN A 56 -7.13 7.54 3.92
CA ASN A 56 -8.08 8.55 3.46
C ASN A 56 -7.49 9.38 2.31
N THR A 57 -8.32 10.22 1.67
CA THR A 57 -7.91 11.04 0.53
C THR A 57 -6.77 12.01 0.88
N ALA A 58 -6.80 12.64 2.07
CA ALA A 58 -5.75 13.56 2.50
C ALA A 58 -4.38 12.88 2.60
N PHE A 59 -4.31 11.68 3.18
CA PHE A 59 -3.09 10.89 3.24
C PHE A 59 -2.59 10.49 1.86
N LYS A 60 -3.50 10.16 0.93
CA LYS A 60 -3.11 9.84 -0.46
C LYS A 60 -2.47 11.04 -1.15
N VAL A 61 -3.03 12.24 -1.00
CA VAL A 61 -2.45 13.48 -1.54
C VAL A 61 -1.06 13.73 -0.95
N TYR A 62 -0.91 13.62 0.37
CA TYR A 62 0.38 13.73 1.04
C TYR A 62 1.40 12.71 0.48
N ALA A 63 1.02 11.44 0.37
CA ALA A 63 1.86 10.39 -0.17
C ALA A 63 2.26 10.66 -1.62
N THR A 64 1.36 11.18 -2.46
CA THR A 64 1.65 11.55 -3.85
C THR A 64 2.67 12.69 -3.92
N ILE A 65 2.51 13.74 -3.10
CA ILE A 65 3.48 14.85 -3.04
C ILE A 65 4.85 14.31 -2.63
N PHE A 66 4.89 13.50 -1.58
CA PHE A 66 6.14 12.92 -1.07
C PHE A 66 6.82 12.01 -2.10
N ALA A 67 6.07 11.14 -2.76
CA ALA A 67 6.57 10.28 -3.83
C ALA A 67 7.12 11.12 -5.01
N THR A 68 6.43 12.20 -5.38
CA THR A 68 6.87 13.11 -6.45
C THR A 68 8.18 13.79 -6.05
N ALA A 69 8.30 14.28 -4.81
CA ALA A 69 9.52 14.89 -4.30
C ALA A 69 10.70 13.90 -4.30
N LEU A 70 10.48 12.65 -3.87
CA LEU A 70 11.50 11.60 -3.91
C LEU A 70 11.92 11.26 -5.35
N LEU A 71 10.97 11.21 -6.28
CA LEU A 71 11.27 10.98 -7.69
C LEU A 71 12.12 12.11 -8.28
N LEU A 72 11.75 13.37 -8.01
CA LEU A 72 12.53 14.53 -8.42
C LEU A 72 13.93 14.50 -7.80
N LEU A 73 14.06 14.14 -6.53
CA LEU A 73 15.34 14.00 -5.84
C LEU A 73 16.22 12.91 -6.50
N LEU A 74 15.63 11.76 -6.84
CA LEU A 74 16.32 10.68 -7.53
C LEU A 74 16.82 11.13 -8.91
N ILE A 75 15.95 11.74 -9.72
CA ILE A 75 16.28 12.19 -11.07
C ILE A 75 17.38 13.26 -11.03
N THR A 76 17.24 14.25 -10.15
CA THR A 76 18.22 15.33 -10.02
C THR A 76 19.55 14.81 -9.49
N GLY A 77 19.55 13.95 -8.46
CA GLY A 77 20.75 13.30 -7.94
C GLY A 77 21.47 12.46 -9.01
N PHE A 78 20.71 11.75 -9.84
CA PHE A 78 21.27 11.00 -10.97
C PHE A 78 21.91 11.91 -12.01
N ILE A 79 21.22 12.98 -12.43
CA ILE A 79 21.75 13.98 -13.38
C ILE A 79 23.04 14.61 -12.84
N LEU A 80 23.06 15.00 -11.56
CA LEU A 80 24.25 15.58 -10.92
C LEU A 80 25.42 14.59 -10.94
N ALA A 81 25.20 13.33 -10.55
CA ALA A 81 26.25 12.31 -10.55
C ALA A 81 26.78 12.04 -11.97
N TRP A 82 25.91 12.11 -12.98
CA TRP A 82 26.30 11.95 -14.38
C TRP A 82 27.11 13.11 -14.95
N GLN A 83 26.78 14.34 -14.54
CA GLN A 83 27.44 15.56 -15.01
C GLN A 83 28.85 15.70 -14.44
N VAL A 84 29.11 15.21 -13.23
CA VAL A 84 30.44 15.23 -12.61
C VAL A 84 31.37 14.23 -13.32
N PRO A 85 32.43 14.68 -14.03
CA PRO A 85 33.27 13.79 -14.85
C PRO A 85 33.90 12.63 -14.07
N ARG A 86 34.26 12.88 -12.80
CA ARG A 86 34.81 11.88 -11.89
C ARG A 86 33.81 10.77 -11.54
N LEU A 87 32.52 11.08 -11.48
CA LEU A 87 31.47 10.17 -11.04
C LEU A 87 30.77 9.47 -12.20
N ARG A 88 30.78 10.05 -13.41
CA ARG A 88 30.06 9.53 -14.59
C ARG A 88 30.25 8.04 -14.83
N LYS A 89 31.50 7.53 -14.80
CA LYS A 89 31.79 6.11 -15.00
C LYS A 89 31.16 5.24 -13.91
N LEU A 90 31.27 5.67 -12.65
CA LEU A 90 30.67 4.97 -11.51
C LEU A 90 29.15 4.95 -11.61
N THR A 91 28.52 6.07 -11.96
CA THR A 91 27.08 6.18 -12.18
C THR A 91 26.62 5.18 -13.25
N PHE A 92 27.29 5.15 -14.40
CA PHE A 92 26.96 4.21 -15.49
C PHE A 92 27.06 2.75 -15.06
N VAL A 93 28.18 2.36 -14.44
CA VAL A 93 28.42 0.99 -13.99
C VAL A 93 27.39 0.58 -12.94
N ALA A 94 27.12 1.44 -11.96
CA ALA A 94 26.13 1.18 -10.91
C ALA A 94 24.72 1.02 -11.49
N THR A 95 24.33 1.86 -12.46
CA THR A 95 23.01 1.75 -13.11
C THR A 95 22.89 0.47 -13.91
N ILE A 96 23.88 0.12 -14.74
CA ILE A 96 23.86 -1.13 -15.52
C ILE A 96 23.79 -2.33 -14.58
N LEU A 97 24.65 -2.38 -13.55
CA LEU A 97 24.66 -3.46 -12.58
C LEU A 97 23.30 -3.59 -11.87
N GLY A 98 22.71 -2.47 -11.44
CA GLY A 98 21.39 -2.44 -10.82
C GLY A 98 20.29 -2.98 -11.74
N VAL A 99 20.28 -2.58 -13.01
CA VAL A 99 19.32 -3.08 -14.02
C VAL A 99 19.51 -4.58 -14.24
N THR A 100 20.75 -5.05 -14.38
CA THR A 100 21.05 -6.48 -14.56
C THR A 100 20.59 -7.31 -13.38
N VAL A 101 20.85 -6.87 -12.15
CA VAL A 101 20.38 -7.55 -10.92
C VAL A 101 18.86 -7.56 -10.85
N PHE A 102 18.20 -6.44 -11.18
CA PHE A 102 16.74 -6.37 -11.19
C PHE A 102 16.11 -7.33 -12.19
N VAL A 103 16.64 -7.39 -13.42
CA VAL A 103 16.19 -8.35 -14.44
C VAL A 103 16.42 -9.79 -13.98
N ALA A 104 17.59 -10.10 -13.43
CA ALA A 104 17.88 -11.43 -12.90
C ALA A 104 16.90 -11.82 -11.79
N MET A 105 16.59 -10.90 -10.87
CA MET A 105 15.60 -11.12 -9.81
C MET A 105 14.22 -11.44 -10.39
N ILE A 106 13.75 -10.67 -11.39
CA ILE A 106 12.47 -10.95 -12.07
C ILE A 106 12.47 -12.34 -12.69
N LEU A 107 13.54 -12.72 -13.38
CA LEU A 107 13.64 -14.04 -14.04
C LEU A 107 13.72 -15.20 -13.03
N SER A 108 14.16 -14.95 -11.80
CA SER A 108 14.20 -15.93 -10.72
C SER A 108 12.92 -16.00 -9.87
N SER A 109 11.98 -15.07 -10.06
CA SER A 109 10.71 -14.98 -9.32
C SER A 109 9.64 -15.85 -9.95
#